data_AF-A0A1Y2H8X7-F1
#
_entry.id   AF-A0A1Y2H8X7-F1
#
_cell.length_a   1.000
_cell.length_b   1.000
_cell.length_c   1.000
_cell.angle_alpha   90.00
_cell.angle_beta   90.00
_cell.angle_gamma   90.00
#
_symmetry.space_group_name_H-M   'P 1'
#
loop_
_entity.id
_entity.type
_entity.pdbx_description
1 polymer ?
#
loop_
_entity_poly.entity_id
_entity_poly.type
_entity_poly.pdbx_seq_one_letter_code
_entity_poly.pdbx_strand_id
1 'polypeptide(L)'
;MPPRRKKQPTRRSRPATTRPIQLPGPPAVPSIGSAIDPSLLQDLPTTTTELITADGTPDDFTIDTQARDWINDRVNEEIARLASLGASATPLAVSNFGIVIEENEDDTSNVAVNRIELKSTYDFSRMRNCSMRTQGPMLVPYLFDSQLKTEQGVSVPNGLDQWLLINQTGGRARHVIEQFVDVSATEAEEAAGEKSGKE
;
A
#
# COMPACT_ATOMS: atom_id res chain seq x y z
N MET A 1 78.30 -42.00 -19.89
CA MET A 1 77.32 -41.49 -20.88
C MET A 1 75.93 -41.56 -20.27
N PRO A 2 75.24 -40.42 -20.04
CA PRO A 2 73.90 -40.43 -19.45
C PRO A 2 72.82 -40.73 -20.51
N PRO A 3 71.69 -41.37 -20.13
CA PRO A 3 70.68 -41.79 -21.08
C PRO A 3 69.78 -40.64 -21.56
N ARG A 4 69.47 -40.68 -22.86
CA ARG A 4 68.72 -39.70 -23.62
C ARG A 4 67.23 -39.77 -23.26
N ARG A 5 66.70 -38.77 -22.55
CA ARG A 5 65.26 -38.63 -22.24
C ARG A 5 64.45 -38.42 -23.53
N LYS A 6 63.53 -39.36 -23.82
CA LYS A 6 62.52 -39.22 -24.89
C LYS A 6 61.44 -38.24 -24.44
N LYS A 7 61.22 -37.16 -25.22
CA LYS A 7 60.14 -36.19 -25.00
C LYS A 7 58.79 -36.85 -25.35
N GLN A 8 57.86 -36.86 -24.40
CA GLN A 8 56.47 -37.27 -24.64
C GLN A 8 55.72 -36.18 -25.42
N PRO A 9 54.80 -36.55 -26.33
CA PRO A 9 53.99 -35.60 -27.09
C PRO A 9 52.89 -34.99 -26.21
N THR A 10 52.78 -33.67 -26.26
CA THR A 10 51.79 -32.87 -25.55
C THR A 10 50.40 -33.13 -26.10
N ARG A 11 49.51 -33.70 -25.28
CA ARG A 11 48.12 -33.99 -25.61
C ARG A 11 47.34 -32.68 -25.69
N ARG A 12 46.96 -32.26 -26.91
CA ARG A 12 46.04 -31.12 -27.12
C ARG A 12 44.66 -31.47 -26.57
N SER A 13 44.22 -30.72 -25.56
CA SER A 13 42.86 -30.73 -25.03
C SER A 13 41.89 -30.25 -26.11
N ARG A 14 40.85 -31.03 -26.40
CA ARG A 14 39.72 -30.56 -27.21
C ARG A 14 38.93 -29.49 -26.43
N PRO A 15 38.44 -28.42 -27.09
CA PRO A 15 37.50 -27.50 -26.45
C PRO A 15 36.21 -28.24 -26.11
N ALA A 16 35.70 -27.98 -24.91
CA ALA A 16 34.42 -28.54 -24.46
C ALA A 16 33.29 -28.01 -25.35
N THR A 17 32.55 -28.92 -25.97
CA THR A 17 31.28 -28.61 -26.61
C THR A 17 30.26 -28.30 -25.52
N THR A 18 30.03 -27.01 -25.28
CA THR A 18 28.95 -26.51 -24.43
C THR A 18 27.63 -26.96 -25.03
N ARG A 19 26.98 -27.94 -24.42
CA ARG A 19 25.57 -28.23 -24.69
C ARG A 19 24.74 -27.10 -24.07
N PRO A 20 23.71 -26.59 -24.76
CA PRO A 20 22.79 -25.64 -24.16
C PRO A 20 22.17 -26.29 -22.92
N ILE A 21 22.34 -25.61 -21.77
CA ILE A 21 21.66 -25.98 -20.53
C ILE A 21 20.18 -25.69 -20.78
N GLN A 22 19.40 -26.75 -20.96
CA GLN A 22 17.96 -26.65 -20.99
C GLN A 22 17.51 -26.40 -19.55
N LEU A 23 17.31 -25.13 -19.22
CA LEU A 23 16.70 -24.72 -17.97
C LEU A 23 15.34 -25.42 -17.86
N PRO A 24 15.01 -26.00 -16.69
CA PRO A 24 13.66 -26.50 -16.47
C PRO A 24 12.68 -25.36 -16.75
N GLY A 25 11.73 -25.62 -17.65
CA GLY A 25 10.66 -24.65 -17.92
C GLY A 25 9.97 -24.28 -16.61
N PRO A 26 9.48 -23.03 -16.49
CA PRO A 26 8.78 -22.59 -15.30
C PRO A 26 7.67 -23.60 -14.97
N PRO A 27 7.48 -23.97 -13.69
CA PRO A 27 6.38 -24.84 -13.31
C PRO A 27 5.09 -24.21 -13.83
N ALA A 28 4.24 -25.03 -14.45
CA ALA A 28 2.94 -24.59 -14.93
C ALA A 28 2.24 -23.85 -13.78
N VAL A 29 2.02 -22.54 -13.97
CA VAL A 29 1.26 -21.73 -13.02
C VAL A 29 -0.12 -22.37 -12.97
N PRO A 30 -0.57 -22.89 -11.81
CA PRO A 30 -1.94 -23.35 -11.71
C PRO A 30 -2.80 -22.15 -12.07
N SER A 31 -3.63 -22.31 -13.10
CA SER A 31 -4.66 -21.36 -13.46
C SER A 31 -5.67 -21.37 -12.31
N ILE A 32 -5.36 -20.63 -11.25
CA ILE A 32 -6.28 -20.37 -10.14
C ILE A 32 -7.32 -19.47 -10.76
N GLY A 33 -8.42 -20.10 -11.22
CA GLY A 33 -9.66 -19.42 -11.50
C GLY A 33 -10.21 -18.85 -10.21
N SER A 34 -9.61 -17.78 -9.71
CA SER A 34 -10.25 -16.87 -8.77
C SER A 34 -10.89 -15.77 -9.59
N ALA A 35 -12.02 -16.12 -10.19
CA ALA A 35 -13.08 -15.13 -10.33
C ALA A 35 -13.41 -14.70 -8.90
N ILE A 36 -12.85 -13.58 -8.46
CA ILE A 36 -13.38 -12.87 -7.30
C ILE A 36 -14.79 -12.50 -7.73
N ASP A 37 -15.78 -13.09 -7.07
CA ASP A 37 -17.18 -12.83 -7.35
C ASP A 37 -17.45 -11.34 -7.08
N PRO A 38 -17.77 -10.52 -8.11
CA PRO A 38 -18.02 -9.09 -7.92
C PRO A 38 -19.23 -8.81 -7.02
N SER A 39 -20.08 -9.81 -6.73
CA SER A 39 -21.18 -9.67 -5.77
C SER A 39 -20.71 -9.58 -4.32
N LEU A 40 -19.51 -10.08 -3.95
CA LEU A 40 -18.95 -9.94 -2.60
C LEU A 40 -18.54 -8.50 -2.26
N LEU A 41 -18.47 -7.60 -3.25
CA LEU A 41 -18.19 -6.17 -3.07
C LEU A 41 -19.45 -5.31 -2.98
N GLN A 42 -20.63 -5.84 -3.34
CA GLN A 42 -21.89 -5.08 -3.33
C GLN A 42 -22.52 -4.98 -1.92
N ASP A 43 -22.08 -5.83 -0.99
CA ASP A 43 -22.61 -5.90 0.37
C ASP A 43 -21.69 -5.23 1.41
N LEU A 44 -20.75 -4.37 0.99
CA LEU A 44 -20.01 -3.55 1.93
C LEU A 44 -21.00 -2.62 2.67
N PRO A 45 -21.22 -2.81 3.99
CA PRO A 45 -22.23 -2.04 4.69
C PRO A 45 -21.79 -0.58 4.71
N THR A 46 -22.55 0.28 4.05
CA THR A 46 -22.40 1.74 4.16
C THR A 46 -23.06 2.12 5.47
N THR A 47 -22.32 2.07 6.58
CA THR A 47 -22.85 2.58 7.85
C THR A 47 -22.61 4.07 7.87
N THR A 48 -23.64 4.82 7.49
CA THR A 48 -23.75 6.23 7.81
C THR A 48 -23.85 6.34 9.34
N THR A 49 -22.72 6.66 9.99
CA THR A 49 -22.73 7.08 11.39
C THR A 49 -23.34 8.47 11.43
N GLU A 50 -24.53 8.62 12.00
CA GLU A 50 -25.08 9.94 12.31
C GLU A 50 -24.16 10.61 13.35
N LEU A 51 -23.43 11.63 12.93
CA LEU A 51 -22.64 12.48 13.81
C LEU A 51 -23.60 13.44 14.51
N ILE A 52 -23.89 13.18 15.78
CA ILE A 52 -24.71 14.06 16.62
C ILE A 52 -23.79 15.17 17.14
N THR A 53 -24.05 16.43 16.80
CA THR A 53 -23.36 17.57 17.40
C THR A 53 -23.70 17.72 18.88
N ALA A 54 -22.85 18.42 19.64
CA ALA A 54 -23.01 18.61 21.08
C ALA A 54 -24.33 19.30 21.49
N ASP A 55 -25.02 19.95 20.55
CA ASP A 55 -26.32 20.60 20.74
C ASP A 55 -27.53 19.70 20.44
N GLY A 56 -27.32 18.46 20.00
CA GLY A 56 -28.38 17.49 19.72
C GLY A 56 -29.17 17.79 18.44
N THR A 57 -28.75 18.77 17.64
CA THR A 57 -29.27 18.94 16.28
C THR A 57 -28.62 17.89 15.36
N PRO A 58 -29.38 17.23 14.47
CA PRO A 58 -28.78 16.40 13.43
C PRO A 58 -27.98 17.33 12.54
N ASP A 59 -26.66 17.21 12.60
CA ASP A 59 -25.79 17.95 11.70
C ASP A 59 -25.99 17.33 10.31
N ASP A 60 -26.37 18.14 9.33
CA ASP A 60 -26.63 17.71 7.95
C ASP A 60 -25.28 17.51 7.24
N PHE A 61 -24.47 16.58 7.76
CA PHE A 61 -23.29 16.11 7.08
C PHE A 61 -23.75 15.29 5.88
N THR A 62 -23.84 15.97 4.73
CA THR A 62 -23.97 15.30 3.45
C THR A 62 -22.67 14.58 3.18
N ILE A 63 -22.68 13.24 3.32
CA ILE A 63 -21.58 12.40 2.88
C ILE A 63 -21.29 12.75 1.42
N ASP A 64 -20.06 13.15 1.13
CA ASP A 64 -19.61 13.36 -0.24
C ASP A 64 -19.60 12.02 -0.97
N THR A 65 -20.72 11.73 -1.62
CA THR A 65 -20.92 10.49 -2.39
C THR A 65 -19.94 10.40 -3.55
N GLN A 66 -19.52 11.53 -4.13
CA GLN A 66 -18.55 11.58 -5.21
C GLN A 66 -17.15 11.16 -4.70
N ALA A 67 -16.73 11.69 -3.55
CA ALA A 67 -15.47 11.30 -2.93
C ALA A 67 -15.47 9.81 -2.57
N ARG A 68 -16.56 9.31 -1.96
CA ARG A 68 -16.72 7.89 -1.63
C ARG A 68 -16.60 7.00 -2.86
N ASP A 69 -17.32 7.32 -3.93
CA ASP A 69 -17.36 6.50 -5.13
C ASP A 69 -15.97 6.50 -5.83
N TRP A 70 -15.31 7.66 -5.90
CA TRP A 70 -13.95 7.75 -6.41
C TRP A 70 -12.94 6.92 -5.60
N ILE A 71 -13.02 6.92 -4.26
CA ILE A 71 -12.16 6.09 -3.40
C ILE A 71 -12.36 4.62 -3.71
N ASN A 72 -13.61 4.18 -3.84
CA ASN A 72 -13.93 2.79 -4.16
C ASN A 72 -13.36 2.41 -5.54
N ASP A 73 -13.48 3.29 -6.54
CA ASP A 73 -12.88 3.08 -7.86
C ASP A 73 -11.37 2.91 -7.77
N ARG A 74 -10.68 3.79 -7.03
CA ARG A 74 -9.21 3.70 -6.83
C ARG A 74 -8.79 2.42 -6.12
N VAL A 75 -9.54 2.02 -5.09
CA VAL A 75 -9.29 0.76 -4.38
C VAL A 75 -9.46 -0.44 -5.32
N ASN A 76 -10.50 -0.43 -6.14
CA ASN A 76 -10.77 -1.51 -7.10
C ASN A 76 -9.69 -1.59 -8.19
N GLU A 77 -9.25 -0.45 -8.72
CA GLU A 77 -8.12 -0.37 -9.66
C GLU A 77 -6.85 -0.98 -9.06
N GLU A 78 -6.54 -0.63 -7.80
CA GLU A 78 -5.36 -1.15 -7.12
C GLU A 78 -5.44 -2.65 -6.82
N ILE A 79 -6.62 -3.15 -6.42
CA ILE A 79 -6.85 -4.59 -6.25
C ILE A 79 -6.62 -5.33 -7.57
N ALA A 80 -7.16 -4.81 -8.68
CA ALA A 80 -6.98 -5.39 -10.01
C ALA A 80 -5.49 -5.37 -10.43
N ARG A 81 -4.78 -4.28 -10.16
CA ARG A 81 -3.35 -4.16 -10.42
C ARG A 81 -2.56 -5.20 -9.63
N LEU A 82 -2.79 -5.33 -8.32
CA LEU A 82 -2.13 -6.31 -7.47
C LEU A 82 -2.42 -7.75 -7.92
N ALA A 83 -3.66 -8.04 -8.30
CA ALA A 83 -4.04 -9.35 -8.85
C ALA A 83 -3.27 -9.67 -10.15
N SER A 84 -3.08 -8.69 -11.04
CA SER A 84 -2.31 -8.90 -12.27
C SER A 84 -0.82 -9.20 -12.03
N LEU A 85 -0.28 -8.75 -10.89
CA LEU A 85 1.07 -9.07 -10.42
C LEU A 85 1.15 -10.39 -9.62
N GLY A 86 0.04 -11.12 -9.49
CA GLY A 86 -0.04 -12.37 -8.70
C GLY A 86 -0.05 -12.15 -7.19
N ALA A 87 -0.28 -10.91 -6.73
CA ALA A 87 -0.51 -10.59 -5.33
C ALA A 87 -2.01 -10.68 -5.00
N SER A 88 -2.31 -10.89 -3.72
CA SER A 88 -3.69 -10.86 -3.20
C SER A 88 -3.82 -9.70 -2.22
N ALA A 89 -4.91 -8.94 -2.35
CA ALA A 89 -5.28 -7.89 -1.43
C ALA A 89 -6.69 -8.14 -0.92
N THR A 90 -6.94 -7.86 0.36
CA THR A 90 -8.27 -7.90 0.96
C THR A 90 -8.66 -6.49 1.34
N PRO A 91 -9.63 -5.86 0.66
CA PRO A 91 -10.11 -4.54 1.06
C PRO A 91 -10.74 -4.62 2.45
N LEU A 92 -10.44 -3.63 3.29
CA LEU A 92 -11.08 -3.47 4.58
C LEU A 92 -12.14 -2.38 4.46
N ALA A 93 -13.38 -2.69 4.86
CA ALA A 93 -14.44 -1.71 4.86
C ALA A 93 -14.16 -0.61 5.89
N VAL A 94 -14.28 0.64 5.46
CA VAL A 94 -14.16 1.80 6.35
C VAL A 94 -15.51 2.04 7.02
N SER A 95 -15.53 2.09 8.36
CA SER A 95 -16.69 2.51 9.15
C SER A 95 -16.79 4.04 9.22
N ASN A 96 -15.64 4.67 9.42
CA ASN A 96 -15.54 6.09 9.66
C ASN A 96 -14.11 6.56 9.36
N PHE A 97 -13.96 7.83 9.07
CA PHE A 97 -12.67 8.47 8.87
C PHE A 97 -12.75 9.92 9.31
N GLY A 98 -11.61 10.50 9.65
CA GLY A 98 -11.56 11.91 9.98
C GLY A 98 -10.17 12.34 10.38
N ILE A 99 -10.04 13.62 10.73
CA ILE A 99 -8.81 14.17 11.28
C ILE A 99 -9.11 14.62 12.70
N VAL A 100 -8.27 14.21 13.65
CA VAL A 100 -8.37 14.58 15.06
C VAL A 100 -7.18 15.46 15.39
N ILE A 101 -7.41 16.58 16.06
CA ILE A 101 -6.32 17.40 16.61
C ILE A 101 -6.10 16.92 18.05
N GLU A 102 -4.91 16.38 18.30
CA GLU A 102 -4.43 16.12 19.66
C GLU A 102 -3.84 17.42 20.20
N GLU A 103 -4.58 18.08 21.09
CA GLU A 103 -4.14 19.29 21.77
C GLU A 103 -3.23 18.94 22.96
N ASN A 104 -2.11 19.64 23.08
CA ASN A 104 -1.15 19.54 24.17
C ASN A 104 -1.15 20.83 25.00
N GLU A 105 -0.70 20.75 26.25
CA GLU A 105 -0.72 21.89 27.18
C GLU A 105 0.05 23.13 26.69
N ASP A 106 1.03 22.93 25.80
CA ASP A 106 1.91 24.00 25.32
C ASP A 106 1.49 24.64 23.99
N ASP A 107 0.39 24.19 23.37
CA ASP A 107 -0.10 24.54 22.01
C ASP A 107 0.90 24.33 20.85
N THR A 108 2.20 24.32 21.13
CA THR A 108 3.28 24.20 20.14
C THR A 108 3.48 22.78 19.65
N SER A 109 2.96 21.80 20.39
CA SER A 109 3.07 20.38 20.07
C SER A 109 1.75 19.77 19.62
N ASN A 110 0.76 20.59 19.23
CA ASN A 110 -0.51 20.07 18.70
C ASN A 110 -0.29 19.25 17.43
N VAL A 111 -0.92 18.08 17.35
CA VAL A 111 -0.71 17.14 16.24
C VAL A 111 -2.04 16.79 15.59
N ALA A 112 -2.12 16.96 14.26
CA ALA A 112 -3.21 16.42 13.48
C ALA A 112 -2.97 14.92 13.23
N VAL A 113 -3.93 14.09 13.64
CA VAL A 113 -3.90 12.63 13.50
C VAL A 113 -5.02 12.17 12.57
N ASN A 114 -4.66 11.48 11.49
CA ASN A 114 -5.60 10.91 10.55
C ASN A 114 -6.20 9.63 11.13
N ARG A 115 -7.49 9.65 11.44
CA ARG A 115 -8.21 8.54 12.05
C ARG A 115 -8.94 7.75 10.97
N ILE A 116 -8.76 6.43 10.98
CA ILE A 116 -9.58 5.49 10.20
C ILE A 116 -10.14 4.43 11.14
N GLU A 117 -11.46 4.27 11.09
CA GLU A 117 -12.15 3.15 11.70
C GLU A 117 -12.49 2.10 10.65
N LEU A 118 -12.15 0.85 10.92
CA LEU A 118 -12.30 -0.25 9.99
C LEU A 118 -13.25 -1.31 10.57
N LYS A 119 -14.14 -1.86 9.72
CA LYS A 119 -15.00 -3.01 10.06
C LYS A 119 -14.19 -4.29 10.02
N SER A 120 -13.32 -4.43 10.99
CA SER A 120 -12.42 -5.56 11.11
C SER A 120 -12.26 -5.93 12.58
N THR A 121 -12.10 -7.23 12.85
CA THR A 121 -11.65 -7.75 14.15
C THR A 121 -10.12 -7.83 14.23
N TYR A 122 -9.42 -7.44 13.17
CA TYR A 122 -7.97 -7.50 13.12
C TYR A 122 -7.33 -6.63 14.20
N ASP A 123 -6.29 -7.15 14.82
CA ASP A 123 -5.49 -6.45 15.83
C ASP A 123 -4.39 -5.63 15.14
N PHE A 124 -4.67 -4.35 14.90
CA PHE A 124 -3.76 -3.45 14.21
C PHE A 124 -2.43 -3.22 14.95
N SER A 125 -2.33 -3.52 16.25
CA SER A 125 -1.05 -3.45 16.97
C SER A 125 -0.02 -4.45 16.43
N ARG A 126 -0.48 -5.50 15.74
CA ARG A 126 0.37 -6.50 15.07
C ARG A 126 0.80 -6.08 13.68
N MET A 127 0.21 -5.01 13.14
CA MET A 127 0.65 -4.44 11.89
C MET A 127 2.05 -3.85 12.10
N ARG A 128 3.06 -4.57 11.64
CA ARG A 128 4.43 -4.04 11.65
C ARG A 128 4.52 -2.97 10.57
N ASN A 129 5.21 -1.87 10.84
CA ASN A 129 5.58 -0.89 9.81
C ASN A 129 6.14 -1.65 8.61
N CYS A 130 5.45 -1.53 7.48
CA CYS A 130 5.72 -2.26 6.26
C CYS A 130 7.05 -1.77 5.69
N SER A 131 8.17 -2.31 6.14
CA SER A 131 9.44 -2.12 5.43
C SER A 131 9.29 -2.78 4.05
N MET A 132 9.61 -2.02 2.99
CA MET A 132 9.27 -2.21 1.57
C MET A 132 9.63 -3.56 0.90
N ARG A 133 10.06 -4.59 1.64
CA ARG A 133 10.48 -5.89 1.11
C ARG A 133 9.46 -7.02 1.29
N THR A 134 8.38 -6.79 2.01
CA THR A 134 7.34 -7.79 2.25
C THR A 134 5.98 -7.16 1.96
N GLN A 135 5.14 -7.89 1.23
CA GLN A 135 3.73 -7.57 0.94
C GLN A 135 3.03 -7.15 2.25
N GLY A 136 3.00 -5.86 2.51
CA GLY A 136 2.43 -5.26 3.70
C GLY A 136 1.14 -4.53 3.32
N PRO A 137 0.27 -4.26 4.30
CA PRO A 137 -0.91 -3.44 4.07
C PRO A 137 -0.50 -2.08 3.48
N MET A 138 -1.17 -1.68 2.41
CA MET A 138 -1.05 -0.37 1.78
C MET A 138 -2.19 0.51 2.30
N LEU A 139 -1.84 1.68 2.82
CA LEU A 139 -2.79 2.73 3.18
C LEU A 139 -2.73 3.79 2.07
N VAL A 140 -3.88 4.18 1.54
CA VAL A 140 -4.00 5.25 0.53
C VAL A 140 -4.72 6.43 1.21
N PRO A 141 -3.99 7.46 1.67
CA PRO A 141 -4.60 8.66 2.25
C PRO A 141 -5.45 9.41 1.22
N TYR A 142 -6.62 9.90 1.61
CA TYR A 142 -7.44 10.76 0.77
C TYR A 142 -7.93 12.04 1.47
N LEU A 143 -7.75 12.16 2.79
CA LEU A 143 -8.06 13.38 3.52
C LEU A 143 -6.79 14.16 3.76
N PHE A 144 -6.60 15.19 2.95
CA PHE A 144 -5.61 16.21 3.21
C PHE A 144 -6.34 17.53 3.45
N ASP A 145 -6.25 18.03 4.67
CA ASP A 145 -6.64 19.39 5.00
C ASP A 145 -5.41 20.11 5.56
N SER A 146 -5.03 21.19 4.89
CA SER A 146 -3.88 22.03 5.27
C SER A 146 -4.28 23.18 6.19
N GLN A 147 -5.57 23.38 6.44
CA GLN A 147 -6.11 24.52 7.20
C GLN A 147 -6.80 24.11 8.49
N LEU A 148 -6.35 23.02 9.12
CA LEU A 148 -6.82 22.64 10.43
C LEU A 148 -6.44 23.69 11.47
N LYS A 149 -7.37 23.99 12.36
CA LYS A 149 -7.18 24.93 13.46
C LYS A 149 -7.72 24.34 14.76
N THR A 150 -7.04 24.62 15.87
CA THR A 150 -7.54 24.34 17.22
C THR A 150 -8.72 25.26 17.56
N GLU A 151 -9.38 25.02 18.70
CA GLU A 151 -10.44 25.90 19.21
C GLU A 151 -9.95 27.34 19.46
N GLN A 152 -8.68 27.50 19.80
CA GLN A 152 -8.01 28.79 20.02
C GLN A 152 -7.54 29.43 18.69
N GLY A 153 -7.80 28.79 17.55
CA GLY A 153 -7.48 29.27 16.22
C GLY A 153 -6.03 29.02 15.78
N VAL A 154 -5.27 28.22 16.53
CA VAL A 154 -3.88 27.87 16.19
C VAL A 154 -3.88 26.90 15.01
N SER A 155 -3.12 27.21 13.96
CA SER A 155 -3.04 26.34 12.79
C SER A 155 -2.21 25.09 13.10
N VAL A 156 -2.76 23.92 12.78
CA VAL A 156 -2.11 22.62 12.97
C VAL A 156 -1.89 21.99 11.59
N PRO A 157 -0.65 21.77 11.15
CA PRO A 157 -0.41 21.15 9.85
C PRO A 157 -0.79 19.67 9.89
N ASN A 158 -1.51 19.17 8.87
CA ASN A 158 -1.67 17.74 8.65
C ASN A 158 -0.54 17.22 7.76
N GLY A 159 0.47 16.61 8.38
CA GLY A 159 1.61 16.01 7.67
C GLY A 159 1.30 14.69 6.97
N LEU A 160 0.09 14.12 7.16
CA LEU A 160 -0.28 12.75 6.75
C LEU A 160 0.63 11.66 7.31
N ASP A 161 1.53 11.99 8.24
CA ASP A 161 2.49 11.08 8.83
C ASP A 161 1.89 10.35 10.04
N GLN A 162 0.94 10.98 10.74
CA GLN A 162 0.29 10.41 11.92
C GLN A 162 -1.06 9.76 11.57
N TRP A 163 -1.17 8.46 11.88
CA TRP A 163 -2.39 7.67 11.67
C TRP A 163 -2.85 6.96 12.94
N LEU A 164 -4.16 6.98 13.17
CA LEU A 164 -4.84 6.21 14.20
C LEU A 164 -5.79 5.22 13.54
N LEU A 165 -5.44 3.95 13.59
CA LEU A 165 -6.28 2.86 13.12
C LEU A 165 -7.12 2.33 14.28
N ILE A 166 -8.42 2.22 14.08
CA ILE A 166 -9.37 1.71 15.07
C ILE A 166 -10.15 0.56 14.45
N ASN A 167 -10.21 -0.57 15.16
CA ASN A 167 -10.97 -1.73 14.72
C ASN A 167 -12.40 -1.72 15.30
N GLN A 168 -13.25 -2.65 14.87
CA GLN A 168 -14.65 -2.67 15.30
C GLN A 168 -14.85 -3.05 16.77
N THR A 169 -13.81 -3.61 17.41
CA THR A 169 -13.82 -3.92 18.86
C THR A 169 -13.29 -2.74 19.70
N GLY A 170 -12.99 -1.60 19.09
CA GLY A 170 -12.43 -0.42 19.75
C GLY A 170 -10.92 -0.48 20.02
N GLY A 171 -10.24 -1.51 19.50
CA GLY A 171 -8.78 -1.63 19.55
C GLY A 171 -8.13 -0.54 18.69
N ARG A 172 -7.11 0.12 19.24
CA ARG A 172 -6.44 1.27 18.63
C ARG A 172 -4.97 0.97 18.36
N ALA A 173 -4.47 1.39 17.20
CA ALA A 173 -3.05 1.34 16.87
C ALA A 173 -2.62 2.65 16.21
N ARG A 174 -1.55 3.25 16.74
CA ARG A 174 -0.93 4.45 16.17
C ARG A 174 0.18 4.04 15.22
N HIS A 175 0.18 4.64 14.04
CA HIS A 175 1.19 4.40 13.01
C HIS A 175 1.80 5.73 12.58
N VAL A 176 3.11 5.69 12.33
CA VAL A 176 3.86 6.80 11.76
C VAL A 176 4.32 6.39 10.37
N ILE A 177 3.92 7.15 9.35
CA ILE A 177 4.36 6.98 7.98
C ILE A 177 5.63 7.82 7.80
N GLU A 178 6.75 7.13 7.56
CA GLU A 178 8.06 7.78 7.39
C GLU A 178 8.31 8.25 5.94
N GLN A 179 7.63 7.64 4.97
CA GLN A 179 7.85 7.90 3.56
C GLN A 179 6.57 7.77 2.74
N PHE A 180 6.34 8.75 1.87
CA PHE A 180 5.34 8.68 0.81
C PHE A 180 6.01 8.32 -0.51
N VAL A 181 5.36 7.46 -1.29
CA VAL A 181 5.76 7.17 -2.66
C VAL A 181 4.75 7.85 -3.56
N ASP A 182 5.22 8.82 -4.35
CA ASP A 182 4.40 9.46 -5.37
C ASP A 182 4.26 8.50 -6.55
N VAL A 183 3.04 7.98 -6.74
CA VAL A 183 2.75 7.01 -7.81
C VAL A 183 2.87 7.68 -9.19
N SER A 184 2.59 8.98 -9.29
CA SER A 184 2.55 9.71 -10.57
C SER A 184 3.93 9.95 -11.19
N ALA A 185 4.99 10.02 -10.38
CA ALA A 185 6.35 10.24 -10.87
C ALA A 185 6.94 9.01 -11.55
N THR A 186 6.56 7.81 -11.11
CA THR A 186 7.14 6.55 -11.58
C THR A 186 6.74 6.20 -13.02
N GLU A 187 5.49 6.49 -13.40
CA GLU A 187 4.99 6.20 -14.75
C GLU A 187 5.65 7.10 -15.83
N ALA A 188 6.11 8.30 -15.44
CA ALA A 188 6.78 9.23 -16.34
C ALA A 188 8.22 8.81 -16.68
N GLU A 189 8.94 8.16 -15.76
CA GLU A 189 10.31 7.69 -16.00
C GLU A 189 10.37 6.43 -16.86
N GLU A 190 9.45 5.46 -16.68
CA GLU A 190 9.40 4.26 -17.52
C GLU A 190 9.04 4.58 -18.97
N ALA A 191 8.13 5.53 -19.21
CA ALA A 191 7.78 5.96 -20.57
C ALA A 191 8.93 6.69 -21.30
N ALA A 192 9.88 7.26 -20.57
CA ALA A 192 11.04 7.95 -21.15
C ALA A 192 12.19 7.01 -21.52
N GLY A 193 12.35 5.88 -20.81
CA GLY A 193 13.43 4.91 -21.03
C GLY A 193 13.32 4.10 -22.33
N GLU A 194 12.11 3.92 -22.87
CA GLU A 194 11.89 3.02 -24.02
C GLU A 194 12.19 3.65 -25.39
N LYS A 195 12.47 4.97 -25.45
CA LYS A 195 12.75 5.67 -26.72
C LYS A 195 14.22 5.73 -27.14
N SER A 196 15.16 5.22 -26.33
CA SER A 196 16.61 5.41 -26.58
C SER A 196 17.32 4.22 -27.27
N GLY A 197 16.61 3.19 -27.72
CA GLY A 197 17.21 1.92 -28.17
C GLY A 197 17.15 1.59 -29.66
N LYS A 198 16.84 2.55 -30.54
CA LYS A 198 16.85 2.34 -32.01
C LYS A 198 17.55 3.49 -32.72
N GLU A 199 18.88 3.40 -32.78
CA GLU A 199 19.69 3.98 -33.86
C GLU A 199 20.78 2.99 -34.26
#